data_AF-A0A251SD38-F1
#
_entry.id   AF-A0A251SD38-F1
#
_cell.length_a   1.000
_cell.length_b   1.000
_cell.length_c   1.000
_cell.angle_alpha   90.00
_cell.angle_beta   90.00
_cell.angle_gamma   90.00
#
_symmetry.space_group_name_H-M   'P 1'
#
loop_
_entity.id
_entity.type
_entity.pdbx_description
1 polymer ?
#
loop_
_entity_poly.entity_id
_entity_poly.type
_entity_poly.pdbx_seq_one_letter_code
_entity_poly.pdbx_strand_id
1 'polypeptide(L)'
;MYLGVVKQKEWASVRAQSSHVEMIDALFKSVSPKKDKGMIRELLIDFYQSTHKLKPKHILISRDGVSESMFDRVLNIELEQIMQV
;
A
#
# COMPACT_ATOMS: atom_id res chain seq x y z
N MET A 1 -34.69 15.75 -7.99
CA MET A 1 -33.76 14.68 -8.42
C MET A 1 -32.35 15.20 -8.20
N TYR A 2 -31.72 14.85 -7.07
CA TYR A 2 -30.34 15.26 -6.79
C TYR A 2 -29.41 14.11 -7.21
N LEU A 3 -28.61 14.34 -8.24
CA LEU A 3 -27.43 13.52 -8.53
C LEU A 3 -26.40 13.88 -7.46
N GLY A 4 -26.32 13.08 -6.41
CA GLY A 4 -25.29 13.22 -5.39
C GLY A 4 -23.93 12.91 -6.02
N VAL A 5 -23.01 13.86 -5.99
CA VAL A 5 -21.61 13.62 -6.33
C VAL A 5 -21.05 12.70 -5.24
N VAL A 6 -20.71 11.47 -5.62
CA VAL A 6 -19.97 10.56 -4.74
C VAL A 6 -18.56 11.12 -4.61
N LYS A 7 -18.26 11.74 -3.46
CA LYS A 7 -16.90 12.20 -3.17
C LYS A 7 -16.05 10.98 -2.85
N GLN A 8 -15.10 10.66 -3.72
CA GLN A 8 -14.16 9.57 -3.50
C GLN A 8 -13.15 10.01 -2.44
N LYS A 9 -13.03 9.23 -1.37
CA LYS A 9 -12.07 9.48 -0.29
C LYS A 9 -10.86 8.59 -0.51
N GLU A 10 -9.69 9.19 -0.52
CA GLU A 10 -8.40 8.52 -0.69
C GLU A 10 -7.50 8.82 0.51
N TRP A 11 -6.72 7.82 0.93
CA TRP A 11 -5.68 7.95 1.95
C TRP A 11 -4.33 7.78 1.29
N ALA A 12 -3.34 8.52 1.79
CA ALA A 12 -1.98 8.49 1.26
C ALA A 12 -0.99 8.24 2.39
N SER A 13 -0.04 7.34 2.12
CA SER A 13 1.20 7.20 2.90
C SER A 13 2.35 7.55 1.96
N VAL A 14 3.31 8.33 2.45
CA VAL A 14 4.46 8.81 1.67
C VAL A 14 5.75 8.47 2.42
N ARG A 15 6.77 8.07 1.66
CA ARG A 15 8.12 7.79 2.16
C ARG A 15 9.15 8.40 1.21
N ALA A 16 10.23 8.90 1.79
CA ALA A 16 11.42 9.27 1.03
C ALA A 16 12.30 8.04 0.85
N GLN A 17 12.95 7.94 -0.32
CA GLN A 17 13.91 6.89 -0.63
C GLN A 17 15.15 7.48 -1.31
N SER A 18 16.21 6.68 -1.40
CA SER A 18 17.43 7.07 -2.10
C SER A 18 17.16 7.36 -3.58
N SER A 19 17.97 8.25 -4.17
CA SER A 19 17.80 8.62 -5.58
C SER A 19 17.98 7.40 -6.50
N HIS A 20 17.26 7.39 -7.62
CA HIS A 20 17.34 6.36 -8.68
C HIS A 20 16.93 4.95 -8.22
N VAL A 21 16.29 4.79 -7.07
CA VAL A 21 15.65 3.54 -6.67
C VAL A 21 14.23 3.53 -7.23
N GLU A 22 13.93 2.58 -8.12
CA GLU A 22 12.58 2.40 -8.68
C GLU A 22 11.67 1.60 -7.75
N MET A 23 12.22 0.60 -7.05
CA MET A 23 11.47 -0.26 -6.13
C MET A 23 10.96 0.53 -4.92
N ILE A 24 9.71 0.31 -4.52
CA ILE A 24 9.15 0.92 -3.32
C ILE A 24 9.67 0.17 -2.11
N ASP A 25 10.42 0.87 -1.25
CA ASP A 25 10.82 0.37 0.05
C ASP A 25 9.75 0.68 1.12
N ALA A 26 9.84 0.01 2.27
CA ALA A 26 8.97 0.21 3.43
C ALA A 26 7.48 -0.02 3.18
N LEU A 27 7.11 -0.85 2.18
CA LEU A 27 5.76 -1.40 2.06
C LEU A 27 5.41 -2.21 3.32
N PHE A 28 6.39 -2.98 3.80
CA PHE A 28 6.43 -3.60 5.12
C PHE A 28 7.68 -3.13 5.87
N LYS A 29 7.55 -2.84 7.17
CA LYS A 29 8.65 -2.40 8.02
C LYS A 29 8.50 -2.93 9.44
N SER A 30 9.07 -4.12 9.66
CA SER A 30 9.12 -4.73 10.98
C SER A 30 9.90 -3.86 11.97
N VAL A 31 9.26 -3.50 13.09
CA VAL A 31 9.92 -2.83 14.22
C VAL A 31 10.00 -3.74 15.46
N SER A 32 9.22 -4.82 15.47
CA SER A 32 9.30 -5.92 16.43
C SER A 32 8.59 -7.15 15.86
N PRO A 33 8.73 -8.35 16.46
CA PRO A 33 8.11 -9.57 15.94
C PRO A 33 6.59 -9.52 15.74
N LYS A 34 5.90 -8.55 16.35
CA LYS A 34 4.44 -8.38 16.26
C LYS A 34 4.02 -7.00 15.76
N LYS A 35 4.96 -6.17 15.28
CA LYS A 35 4.68 -4.78 14.94
C LYS A 35 5.31 -4.39 13.62
N ASP A 36 4.44 -3.94 12.73
CA ASP A 36 4.76 -3.37 11.43
C ASP A 36 4.44 -1.87 11.43
N LYS A 37 5.31 -1.08 10.80
CA LYS A 37 5.12 0.36 10.51
C LYS A 37 5.28 0.67 9.00
N GLY A 38 5.06 -0.33 8.16
CA GLY A 38 5.04 -0.20 6.71
C GLY A 38 3.84 0.59 6.20
N MET A 39 3.96 1.07 4.97
CA MET A 39 2.94 1.91 4.33
C MET A 39 1.61 1.18 4.18
N ILE A 40 1.63 -0.11 3.83
CA ILE A 40 0.40 -0.90 3.63
C ILE A 40 -0.39 -1.02 4.92
N ARG A 41 0.29 -1.26 6.05
CA ARG A 41 -0.35 -1.35 7.36
C ARG A 41 -1.03 -0.05 7.76
N GLU A 42 -0.40 1.09 7.49
CA GLU A 42 -1.00 2.41 7.73
C GLU A 42 -2.29 2.58 6.93
N LEU A 43 -2.25 2.30 5.62
CA LEU A 43 -3.42 2.40 4.74
C LEU A 43 -4.54 1.43 5.14
N LEU A 44 -4.21 0.21 5.56
CA LEU A 44 -5.19 -0.76 6.04
C LEU A 44 -5.83 -0.34 7.36
N ILE A 45 -5.08 0.32 8.25
CA ILE A 45 -5.62 0.88 9.50
C ILE A 45 -6.57 2.04 9.17
N ASP A 46 -6.18 2.95 8.27
CA ASP A 46 -7.02 4.06 7.83
C ASP A 46 -8.32 3.57 7.18
N PHE A 47 -8.25 2.53 6.35
CA PHE A 47 -9.42 1.86 5.79
C PHE A 47 -10.30 1.24 6.88
N TYR A 48 -9.71 0.51 7.82
CA TYR A 48 -10.46 -0.14 8.89
C TYR A 48 -11.19 0.88 9.79
N GLN A 49 -10.55 2.00 10.10
CA GLN A 49 -11.13 3.07 10.93
C GLN A 49 -12.20 3.88 10.21
N SER A 50 -12.08 4.04 8.89
CA SER A 50 -13.04 4.80 8.09
C SER A 50 -14.23 3.99 7.60
N THR A 51 -14.13 2.66 7.65
CA THR A 51 -15.25 1.75 7.44
C THR A 51 -15.89 1.38 8.79
N HIS A 52 -16.94 0.55 8.75
CA HIS A 52 -17.54 -0.04 9.94
C HIS A 52 -16.64 -1.11 10.59
N LYS A 53 -15.33 -0.84 10.72
CA LYS A 53 -14.33 -1.77 11.24
C LYS A 53 -14.30 -3.07 10.44
N LEU A 54 -14.38 -2.95 9.12
CA LEU A 54 -14.33 -4.08 8.20
C LEU A 54 -12.93 -4.21 7.62
N LYS A 55 -12.49 -5.45 7.44
CA LYS A 55 -11.28 -5.75 6.68
C LYS A 55 -11.64 -5.87 5.19
N PRO A 56 -10.79 -5.38 4.27
CA PRO A 56 -11.02 -5.58 2.85
C PRO A 56 -10.92 -7.07 2.51
N LYS A 57 -11.83 -7.57 1.67
CA LYS A 57 -11.80 -8.96 1.18
C LYS A 57 -10.88 -9.13 -0.02
N HIS A 58 -10.73 -8.06 -0.80
CA HIS A 58 -9.90 -8.00 -1.99
C HIS A 58 -9.15 -6.67 -1.98
N ILE A 59 -7.92 -6.69 -2.46
CA ILE A 59 -7.08 -5.52 -2.64
C ILE A 59 -6.63 -5.53 -4.10
N LEU A 60 -6.90 -4.43 -4.81
CA LEU A 60 -6.38 -4.18 -6.15
C LEU A 60 -5.19 -3.25 -6.02
N ILE A 61 -4.05 -3.63 -6.60
CA ILE A 61 -2.80 -2.86 -6.52
C ILE A 61 -2.39 -2.47 -7.93
N SER A 62 -2.28 -1.17 -8.16
CA SER A 62 -1.73 -0.59 -9.39
C SER A 62 -0.35 -0.02 -9.09
N ARG A 63 0.68 -0.54 -9.77
CA ARG A 63 2.08 -0.12 -9.61
C ARG A 63 2.55 0.55 -10.90
N ASP A 64 2.87 1.84 -10.84
CA ASP A 64 3.21 2.66 -12.02
C ASP A 64 4.67 3.13 -12.07
N GLY A 65 5.23 3.38 -13.25
CA GLY A 65 6.60 3.92 -13.39
C GLY A 65 7.70 2.89 -13.10
N VAL A 66 7.46 1.63 -13.43
CA VAL A 66 8.46 0.55 -13.36
C VAL A 66 8.78 0.08 -14.77
N SER A 67 10.06 -0.05 -15.10
CA SER A 67 10.50 -0.61 -16.37
C SER A 67 10.17 -2.11 -16.47
N GLU A 68 9.92 -2.63 -17.68
CA GLU A 68 9.53 -4.03 -17.89
C GLU A 68 10.58 -5.01 -17.32
N SER A 69 11.86 -4.68 -17.41
CA SER A 69 12.96 -5.49 -16.87
C SER A 69 12.95 -5.61 -15.34
N MET A 70 12.20 -4.77 -14.64
CA MET A 70 12.05 -4.77 -13.18
C MET A 70 10.75 -5.43 -12.72
N PHE A 71 9.90 -5.92 -13.63
CA PHE A 71 8.60 -6.52 -13.30
C PHE A 71 8.74 -7.69 -12.32
N ASP A 72 9.72 -8.57 -12.55
CA ASP A 72 9.99 -9.69 -11.64
C ASP A 72 10.39 -9.23 -10.24
N ARG A 73 11.04 -8.07 -10.11
CA ARG A 73 11.39 -7.52 -8.80
C ARG A 73 10.16 -6.99 -8.07
N VAL A 74 9.20 -6.39 -8.79
CA VAL A 74 7.91 -5.98 -8.20
C VAL A 74 7.19 -7.20 -7.63
N LEU A 75 7.09 -8.28 -8.40
CA LEU A 75 6.41 -9.50 -7.94
C LEU A 75 7.15 -10.21 -6.81
N ASN A 76 8.48 -10.28 -6.84
CA ASN A 76 9.21 -11.05 -5.84
C ASN A 76 9.53 -10.25 -4.57
N ILE A 77 9.62 -8.92 -4.64
CA ILE A 77 10.04 -8.08 -3.50
C ILE A 77 8.88 -7.28 -2.95
N GLU A 78 8.17 -6.51 -3.79
CA GLU A 78 7.10 -5.63 -3.30
C GLU A 78 5.87 -6.43 -2.89
N LEU A 79 5.43 -7.38 -3.71
CA LEU A 79 4.29 -8.23 -3.38
C LEU A 79 4.57 -9.11 -2.16
N GLU A 80 5.79 -9.65 -2.02
CA GLU A 80 6.18 -10.40 -0.83
C GLU A 80 6.11 -9.54 0.43
N GLN A 81 6.56 -8.28 0.37
CA GLN A 81 6.40 -7.34 1.49
C GLN A 81 4.92 -7.08 1.81
N ILE A 82 4.07 -6.87 0.80
CA ILE A 82 2.63 -6.66 1.00
C ILE A 82 1.98 -7.88 1.68
N MET A 83 2.40 -9.10 1.33
CA MET A 83 1.89 -10.33 1.91
C MET A 83 2.32 -10.57 3.37
N GLN A 84 3.34 -9.87 3.86
CA GLN A 84 3.83 -9.99 5.24
C GLN A 84 3.01 -9.18 6.27
N VAL A 85 2.17 -8.25 5.81
CA VAL A 85 1.42 -7.28 6.64
C VAL A 85 0.31 -7.92 7.47
#